data_AF-A0A261U5E2-F1
#
_entry.id   AF-A0A261U5E2-F1
#
_cell.length_a   1.000
_cell.length_b   1.000
_cell.length_c   1.000
_cell.angle_alpha   90.00
_cell.angle_beta   90.00
_cell.angle_gamma   90.00
#
_symmetry.space_group_name_H-M   'P 1'
#
loop_
_entity.id
_entity.type
_entity.pdbx_description
1 polymer ?
#
loop_
_entity_poly.entity_id
_entity_poly.type
_entity_poly.pdbx_seq_one_letter_code
_entity_poly.pdbx_strand_id
1 'polypeptide(L)'
;MTMTAEQFHQRMWEILEIVDTDYFEALSAPAPEAKAIASLEAAVGFPLPAAFAAFCQRSNGLSVIAREDVWPHAQEFDVGPAWTFWRGLVLLGIDTPELPEWASISAHQRQLAEAGLPGILPVLKIVGDGSRIWGVDQEGTVVVIDDLTDPEPLSGDLTDLYAEQIAELVQRQQDMALRLAERAARKKPRLPG
;
A
#
# COMPACT_ATOMS: atom_id res chain seq x y z
N MET A 1 -4.71 23.39 -7.16
CA MET A 1 -3.89 23.95 -6.07
C MET A 1 -3.17 22.78 -5.44
N THR A 2 -1.84 22.79 -5.37
CA THR A 2 -1.07 21.69 -4.77
C THR A 2 -1.29 21.70 -3.25
N MET A 3 -1.63 20.56 -2.65
CA MET A 3 -1.82 20.44 -1.20
C MET A 3 -0.51 20.75 -0.45
N THR A 4 -0.63 21.43 0.69
CA THR A 4 0.51 21.61 1.61
C THR A 4 0.84 20.30 2.33
N ALA A 5 2.05 20.20 2.90
CA ALA A 5 2.46 19.03 3.68
C ALA A 5 1.53 18.72 4.87
N GLU A 6 1.03 19.77 5.55
CA GLU A 6 0.13 19.57 6.69
C GLU A 6 -1.25 19.11 6.25
N GLN A 7 -1.79 19.68 5.16
CA GLN A 7 -3.06 19.21 4.58
C GLN A 7 -2.94 17.76 4.09
N PHE A 8 -1.83 17.41 3.47
CA PHE A 8 -1.56 16.04 3.03
C PHE A 8 -1.54 15.10 4.23
N HIS A 9 -0.76 15.43 5.27
CA HIS A 9 -0.69 14.63 6.48
C HIS A 9 -2.06 14.47 7.15
N GLN A 10 -2.79 15.56 7.37
CA GLN A 10 -4.13 15.52 7.95
C GLN A 10 -5.06 14.63 7.13
N ARG A 11 -5.07 14.79 5.81
CA ARG A 11 -5.93 14.00 4.91
C ARG A 11 -5.62 12.51 4.97
N MET A 12 -4.34 12.12 5.00
CA MET A 12 -3.94 10.71 5.11
C MET A 12 -4.44 10.07 6.41
N TRP A 13 -4.44 10.80 7.53
CA TRP A 13 -4.98 10.30 8.80
C TRP A 13 -6.51 10.28 8.85
N GLU A 14 -7.19 11.28 8.27
CA GLU A 14 -8.65 11.27 8.13
C GLU A 14 -9.12 10.04 7.34
N ILE A 15 -8.39 9.66 6.28
CA ILE A 15 -8.67 8.45 5.50
C ILE A 15 -8.57 7.19 6.39
N LEU A 16 -7.64 7.16 7.34
CA LEU A 16 -7.48 6.03 8.24
C LEU A 16 -8.54 5.93 9.34
N GLU A 17 -9.39 6.95 9.54
CA GLU A 17 -10.45 6.89 10.55
C GLU A 17 -11.47 5.78 10.30
N ILE A 18 -11.64 5.33 9.04
CA ILE A 18 -12.52 4.21 8.71
C ILE A 18 -11.88 2.84 8.97
N VAL A 19 -10.59 2.80 9.28
CA VAL A 19 -9.85 1.57 9.56
C VAL A 19 -10.03 1.21 11.04
N ASP A 20 -10.71 0.10 11.28
CA ASP A 20 -10.92 -0.41 12.63
C ASP A 20 -9.69 -1.18 13.13
N THR A 21 -9.14 -0.76 14.27
CA THR A 21 -7.97 -1.36 14.91
C THR A 21 -8.21 -2.76 15.46
N ASP A 22 -9.48 -3.16 15.62
CA ASP A 22 -9.85 -4.54 15.95
C ASP A 22 -9.59 -5.49 14.77
N TYR A 23 -9.58 -4.98 13.54
CA TYR A 23 -9.37 -5.78 12.32
C TYR A 23 -8.02 -5.55 11.66
N PHE A 24 -7.42 -4.38 11.85
CA PHE A 24 -6.18 -3.99 11.19
C PHE A 24 -5.13 -3.49 12.18
N GLU A 25 -3.87 -3.63 11.79
CA GLU A 25 -2.73 -3.01 12.43
C GLU A 25 -2.11 -1.99 11.48
N ALA A 26 -1.87 -0.78 11.98
CA ALA A 26 -1.18 0.28 11.26
C ALA A 26 0.24 0.43 11.81
N LEU A 27 1.24 0.31 10.93
CA LEU A 27 2.67 0.34 11.28
C LEU A 27 3.38 1.40 10.45
N SER A 28 4.36 2.08 11.03
CA SER A 28 5.23 3.02 10.34
C SER A 28 6.68 2.78 10.73
N ALA A 29 7.58 2.95 9.77
CA ALA A 29 9.02 2.95 9.99
C ALA A 29 9.51 4.31 10.52
N PRO A 30 10.73 4.36 11.09
CA PRO A 30 11.38 5.61 11.46
C PRO A 30 11.56 6.57 10.28
N ALA A 31 11.73 7.86 10.61
CA ALA A 31 11.98 8.91 9.64
C ALA A 31 13.26 8.63 8.83
N PRO A 32 13.26 8.87 7.50
CA PRO A 32 14.42 8.67 6.67
C PRO A 32 15.44 9.79 6.85
N GLU A 33 16.72 9.44 6.70
CA GLU A 33 17.80 10.42 6.68
C GLU A 33 17.78 11.25 5.39
N ALA A 34 18.27 12.49 5.46
CA ALA A 34 18.39 13.37 4.28
C ALA A 34 19.20 12.74 3.13
N LYS A 35 20.18 11.89 3.45
CA LYS A 35 20.97 11.16 2.46
C LYS A 35 20.12 10.13 1.68
N ALA A 36 19.19 9.46 2.35
CA ALA A 36 18.29 8.50 1.71
C ALA A 36 17.34 9.21 0.75
N ILE A 37 16.80 10.37 1.15
CA ILE A 37 15.99 11.23 0.28
C ILE A 37 16.79 11.62 -0.98
N ALA A 38 17.98 12.18 -0.82
CA ALA A 38 18.80 12.64 -1.95
C ALA A 38 19.19 11.49 -2.90
N SER A 39 19.45 10.30 -2.35
CA SER A 39 19.80 9.12 -3.14
C SER A 39 18.60 8.62 -3.95
N LEU A 40 17.39 8.67 -3.37
CA LEU A 40 16.16 8.33 -4.06
C LEU A 40 15.82 9.34 -5.17
N GLU A 41 15.96 10.64 -4.91
CA GLU A 41 15.78 11.70 -5.93
C GLU A 41 16.71 11.49 -7.12
N ALA A 42 17.98 11.15 -6.86
CA ALA A 42 18.94 10.85 -7.90
C ALA A 42 18.60 9.59 -8.70
N ALA A 43 18.06 8.56 -8.05
CA ALA A 43 17.66 7.31 -8.71
C ALA A 43 16.41 7.47 -9.58
N VAL A 44 15.42 8.22 -9.09
CA VAL A 44 14.16 8.50 -9.79
C VAL A 44 14.36 9.54 -10.90
N GLY A 45 15.28 10.49 -10.72
CA GLY A 45 15.62 11.52 -11.70
C GLY A 45 14.87 12.85 -11.54
N PHE A 46 14.06 13.00 -10.48
CA PHE A 46 13.37 14.25 -10.16
C PHE A 46 13.23 14.43 -8.62
N PRO A 47 13.01 15.67 -8.14
CA PRO A 47 12.82 15.95 -6.71
C PRO A 47 11.54 15.31 -6.18
N LEU A 48 11.57 14.72 -4.98
CA LEU A 48 10.37 14.10 -4.42
C LEU A 48 9.26 15.14 -4.19
N PRO A 49 7.98 14.76 -4.34
CA PRO A 49 6.88 15.64 -3.96
C PRO A 49 7.02 16.08 -2.49
N ALA A 50 7.13 17.40 -2.26
CA ALA A 50 7.50 17.93 -0.95
C ALA A 50 6.54 17.50 0.18
N ALA A 51 5.23 17.40 -0.12
CA ALA A 51 4.23 16.92 0.83
C ALA A 51 4.46 15.45 1.21
N PHE A 52 4.81 14.59 0.25
CA PHE A 52 5.11 13.19 0.48
C PHE A 52 6.41 13.01 1.27
N ALA A 53 7.48 13.71 0.90
CA ALA A 53 8.74 13.66 1.63
C ALA A 53 8.58 14.13 3.09
N ALA A 54 7.80 15.19 3.32
CA ALA A 54 7.46 15.67 4.66
C ALA A 54 6.58 14.67 5.44
N PHE A 55 5.69 13.96 4.77
CA PHE A 55 4.92 12.88 5.37
C PHE A 55 5.83 11.73 5.82
N CYS A 56 6.77 11.28 4.97
CA CYS A 56 7.74 10.24 5.34
C CYS A 56 8.63 10.62 6.52
N GLN A 57 8.85 11.91 6.79
CA GLN A 57 9.56 12.35 8.01
C GLN A 57 8.77 12.09 9.30
N ARG A 58 7.45 11.87 9.22
CA ARG A 58 6.57 11.61 10.37
C ARG A 58 6.06 10.17 10.40
N SER A 59 5.73 9.61 9.24
CA SER A 59 5.04 8.34 9.05
C SER A 59 5.60 7.58 7.86
N ASN A 60 6.90 7.25 7.90
CA ASN A 60 7.57 6.55 6.80
C ASN A 60 7.03 5.12 6.64
N GLY A 61 6.90 4.62 5.40
CA GLY A 61 6.57 3.20 5.16
C GLY A 61 5.24 2.75 5.79
N LEU A 62 4.24 3.64 5.83
CA LEU A 62 2.96 3.40 6.49
C LEU A 62 2.24 2.19 5.88
N SER A 63 2.05 1.16 6.68
CA SER A 63 1.39 -0.09 6.29
C SER A 63 0.12 -0.30 7.11
N VAL A 64 -0.97 -0.66 6.46
CA VAL A 64 -2.23 -1.09 7.08
C VAL A 64 -2.46 -2.53 6.71
N ILE A 65 -2.36 -3.44 7.68
CA ILE A 65 -2.38 -4.90 7.44
C ILE A 65 -3.44 -5.54 8.32
N ALA A 66 -4.23 -6.45 7.75
CA ALA A 66 -5.26 -7.19 8.48
C ALA A 66 -4.64 -8.13 9.52
N ARG A 67 -5.17 -8.11 10.73
CA ARG A 67 -4.70 -8.94 11.84
C ARG A 67 -4.97 -10.43 11.55
N GLU A 68 -4.06 -11.27 12.00
CA GLU A 68 -4.05 -12.71 11.66
C GLU A 68 -5.24 -13.48 12.23
N ASP A 69 -5.76 -13.06 13.39
CA ASP A 69 -6.91 -13.65 14.05
C ASP A 69 -8.24 -13.37 13.34
N VAL A 70 -8.32 -12.25 12.61
CA VAL A 70 -9.52 -11.82 11.88
C VAL A 70 -9.47 -12.27 10.43
N TRP A 71 -8.31 -12.11 9.78
CA TRP A 71 -8.08 -12.50 8.41
C TRP A 71 -6.79 -13.32 8.33
N PRO A 72 -6.88 -14.65 8.53
CA PRO A 72 -5.72 -15.52 8.53
C PRO A 72 -5.00 -15.55 7.18
N HIS A 73 -3.68 -15.72 7.22
CA HIS A 73 -2.92 -16.10 6.04
C HIS A 73 -3.51 -17.37 5.42
N ALA A 74 -3.58 -17.38 4.09
CA ALA A 74 -3.82 -18.60 3.36
C ALA A 74 -2.71 -19.61 3.65
N GLN A 75 -3.09 -20.87 3.87
CA GLN A 75 -2.14 -21.95 4.06
C GLN A 75 -1.53 -22.38 2.73
N GLU A 76 -0.39 -23.05 2.78
CA GLU A 76 0.19 -23.63 1.57
C GLU A 76 -0.84 -24.55 0.90
N PHE A 77 -0.98 -24.42 -0.43
CA PHE A 77 -1.97 -25.11 -1.26
C PHE A 77 -3.43 -24.65 -1.10
N ASP A 78 -3.72 -23.61 -0.32
CA ASP A 78 -5.06 -23.01 -0.31
C ASP A 78 -5.37 -22.37 -1.67
N VAL A 79 -6.49 -22.80 -2.26
CA VAL A 79 -7.02 -22.21 -3.49
C VAL A 79 -8.20 -21.31 -3.15
N GLY A 80 -8.12 -20.06 -3.59
CA GLY A 80 -9.16 -19.06 -3.36
C GLY A 80 -9.10 -17.93 -4.39
N PRO A 81 -10.12 -17.06 -4.40
CA PRO A 81 -10.05 -15.82 -5.16
C PRO A 81 -8.83 -14.98 -4.77
N ALA A 82 -8.19 -14.33 -5.72
CA ALA A 82 -6.97 -13.53 -5.50
C ALA A 82 -7.13 -12.49 -4.38
N TRP A 83 -8.30 -11.83 -4.31
CA TRP A 83 -8.58 -10.83 -3.28
C TRP A 83 -8.43 -11.34 -1.84
N THR A 84 -8.57 -12.65 -1.61
CA THR A 84 -8.43 -13.26 -0.29
C THR A 84 -7.00 -13.19 0.26
N PHE A 85 -6.02 -12.93 -0.61
CA PHE A 85 -4.61 -12.75 -0.27
C PHE A 85 -4.22 -11.26 -0.13
N TRP A 86 -5.09 -10.34 -0.53
CA TRP A 86 -4.87 -8.88 -0.58
C TRP A 86 -5.13 -8.21 0.76
N ARG A 87 -4.33 -8.62 1.75
CA ARG A 87 -4.56 -8.39 3.19
C ARG A 87 -4.03 -7.09 3.74
N GLY A 88 -3.46 -6.24 2.91
CA GLY A 88 -2.92 -4.98 3.39
C GLY A 88 -2.61 -4.01 2.28
N LEU A 89 -2.44 -2.77 2.69
CA LEU A 89 -2.03 -1.66 1.86
C LEU A 89 -0.74 -1.09 2.43
N VAL A 90 0.22 -0.80 1.56
CA VAL A 90 1.53 -0.27 1.95
C VAL A 90 1.74 1.01 1.18
N LEU A 91 1.84 2.12 1.91
CA LEU A 91 2.48 3.32 1.41
C LEU A 91 3.99 3.13 1.58
N LEU A 92 4.70 2.97 0.47
CA LEU A 92 6.12 2.65 0.46
C LEU A 92 6.94 3.73 1.18
N GLY A 93 7.98 3.28 1.88
CA GLY A 93 8.85 4.13 2.66
C GLY A 93 10.18 4.44 1.96
N ILE A 94 10.75 5.58 2.30
CA ILE A 94 12.13 5.92 1.94
C ILE A 94 13.06 5.10 2.83
N ASP A 95 14.15 4.59 2.27
CA ASP A 95 15.03 3.62 2.93
C ASP A 95 15.49 4.05 4.32
N THR A 96 15.30 3.14 5.29
CA THR A 96 15.92 3.16 6.61
C THR A 96 16.42 1.76 6.95
N PRO A 97 17.36 1.59 7.89
CA PRO A 97 17.86 0.27 8.28
C PRO A 97 16.77 -0.69 8.78
N GLU A 98 15.65 -0.17 9.29
CA GLU A 98 14.53 -0.94 9.83
C GLU A 98 13.41 -1.19 8.81
N LEU A 99 13.43 -0.48 7.67
CA LEU A 99 12.41 -0.64 6.64
C LEU A 99 12.74 -1.89 5.80
N PRO A 100 11.83 -2.89 5.73
CA PRO A 100 12.07 -4.08 4.92
C PRO A 100 11.99 -3.76 3.43
N GLU A 101 12.69 -4.57 2.62
CA GLU A 101 12.79 -4.36 1.16
C GLU A 101 11.42 -4.34 0.47
N TRP A 102 10.47 -5.18 0.91
CA TRP A 102 9.12 -5.22 0.34
C TRP A 102 8.30 -3.93 0.59
N ALA A 103 8.74 -3.07 1.52
CA ALA A 103 8.14 -1.77 1.82
C ALA A 103 8.99 -0.58 1.33
N SER A 104 10.16 -0.84 0.72
CA SER A 104 11.10 0.20 0.28
C SER A 104 10.73 0.77 -1.09
N ILE A 105 10.68 2.09 -1.21
CA ILE A 105 10.55 2.78 -2.50
C ILE A 105 11.73 2.44 -3.41
N SER A 106 12.96 2.50 -2.92
CA SER A 106 14.16 2.28 -3.73
C SER A 106 14.22 0.87 -4.32
N ALA A 107 13.77 -0.14 -3.56
CA ALA A 107 13.70 -1.51 -4.06
C ALA A 107 12.74 -1.63 -5.25
N HIS A 108 11.54 -1.04 -5.15
CA HIS A 108 10.56 -1.06 -6.22
C HIS A 108 10.95 -0.16 -7.38
N GLN A 109 11.60 0.98 -7.11
CA GLN A 109 12.10 1.89 -8.15
C GLN A 109 13.16 1.20 -8.99
N ARG A 110 14.05 0.41 -8.36
CA ARG A 110 15.04 -0.39 -9.08
C ARG A 110 14.38 -1.43 -9.98
N GLN A 111 13.35 -2.12 -9.48
CA GLN A 111 12.59 -3.10 -10.29
C GLN A 111 11.94 -2.43 -11.51
N LEU A 112 11.32 -1.26 -11.33
CA LEU A 112 10.76 -0.49 -12.45
C LEU A 112 11.84 -0.07 -13.45
N ALA A 113 12.97 0.45 -12.98
CA ALA A 113 14.08 0.84 -13.85
C ALA A 113 14.67 -0.35 -14.63
N GLU A 114 14.84 -1.50 -13.98
CA GLU A 114 15.31 -2.75 -14.62
C GLU A 114 14.31 -3.29 -15.65
N ALA A 115 13.01 -3.05 -15.45
CA ALA A 115 11.96 -3.35 -16.42
C ALA A 115 11.87 -2.33 -17.58
N GLY A 116 12.68 -1.26 -17.57
CA GLY A 116 12.66 -0.22 -18.60
C GLY A 116 11.65 0.89 -18.35
N LEU A 117 11.17 1.03 -17.11
CA LEU A 117 10.22 2.05 -16.66
C LEU A 117 10.86 3.06 -15.68
N PRO A 118 11.91 3.82 -16.09
CA PRO A 118 12.50 4.85 -15.24
C PRO A 118 11.57 6.07 -15.10
N GLY A 119 11.89 6.97 -14.17
CA GLY A 119 11.17 8.26 -14.06
C GLY A 119 9.82 8.17 -13.34
N ILE A 120 9.61 7.11 -12.56
CA ILE A 120 8.42 6.92 -11.72
C ILE A 120 8.88 6.70 -10.29
N LEU A 121 8.26 7.43 -9.37
CA LEU A 121 8.39 7.22 -7.94
C LEU A 121 7.30 6.22 -7.51
N PRO A 122 7.62 4.95 -7.21
CA PRO A 122 6.63 4.04 -6.66
C PRO A 122 6.27 4.47 -5.24
N VAL A 123 4.98 4.56 -4.94
CA VAL A 123 4.49 5.11 -3.67
C VAL A 123 3.57 4.16 -2.92
N LEU A 124 2.87 3.25 -3.61
CA LEU A 124 1.83 2.45 -2.97
C LEU A 124 1.72 1.07 -3.62
N LYS A 125 1.43 0.05 -2.80
CA LYS A 125 1.12 -1.31 -3.26
C LYS A 125 0.15 -2.01 -2.33
N ILE A 126 -0.51 -3.04 -2.85
CA ILE A 126 -1.30 -3.99 -2.05
C ILE A 126 -0.43 -5.19 -1.70
N VAL A 127 -0.49 -5.63 -0.44
CA VAL A 127 0.20 -6.84 0.02
C VAL A 127 -0.46 -8.05 -0.64
N GLY A 128 0.30 -8.78 -1.46
CA GLY A 128 -0.18 -9.99 -2.14
C GLY A 128 -0.77 -9.78 -3.53
N ASP A 129 -0.82 -8.54 -4.03
CA ASP A 129 -1.32 -8.22 -5.38
C ASP A 129 -0.20 -8.25 -6.45
N GLY A 130 0.61 -9.31 -6.40
CA GLY A 130 1.67 -9.57 -7.38
C GLY A 130 2.63 -8.38 -7.60
N SER A 131 2.73 -7.98 -8.86
CA SER A 131 3.61 -6.94 -9.40
C SER A 131 2.95 -5.55 -9.44
N ARG A 132 1.66 -5.44 -9.10
CA ARG A 132 0.89 -4.21 -9.22
C ARG A 132 1.42 -3.14 -8.27
N ILE A 133 1.68 -1.96 -8.81
CA ILE A 133 2.23 -0.84 -8.06
C ILE A 133 1.69 0.49 -8.57
N TRP A 134 1.45 1.40 -7.64
CA TRP A 134 1.06 2.76 -7.94
C TRP A 134 2.23 3.69 -7.69
N GLY A 135 2.41 4.63 -8.61
CA GLY A 135 3.52 5.57 -8.61
C GLY A 135 3.06 6.99 -8.90
N VAL A 136 4.03 7.90 -8.84
CA VAL A 136 3.87 9.29 -9.26
C VAL A 136 5.01 9.61 -10.24
N ASP A 137 4.68 10.24 -11.36
CA ASP A 137 5.67 10.69 -12.33
C ASP A 137 6.24 12.09 -11.99
N GLN A 138 7.12 12.60 -12.84
CA GLN A 138 7.73 13.92 -12.67
C GLN A 138 6.71 15.08 -12.66
N GLU A 139 5.59 14.94 -13.35
CA GLU A 139 4.53 15.96 -13.42
C GLU A 139 3.61 15.93 -12.20
N GLY A 140 3.74 14.91 -11.35
CA GLY A 140 2.86 14.66 -10.22
C GLY A 140 1.63 13.84 -10.59
N THR A 141 1.58 13.27 -11.79
CA THR A 141 0.50 12.39 -12.23
C THR A 141 0.60 11.06 -11.50
N VAL A 142 -0.50 10.63 -10.89
CA VAL A 142 -0.60 9.29 -10.32
C VAL A 142 -0.76 8.28 -11.45
N VAL A 143 0.04 7.22 -11.42
CA VAL A 143 0.01 6.14 -12.41
C VAL A 143 -0.15 4.79 -11.72
N VAL A 144 -0.78 3.84 -12.40
CA VAL A 144 -0.76 2.42 -12.05
C VAL A 144 0.11 1.66 -13.04
N ILE A 145 0.87 0.70 -12.53
CA ILE A 145 1.72 -0.19 -13.32
C ILE A 145 1.31 -1.61 -12.95
N ASP A 146 0.77 -2.32 -13.92
CA ASP A 146 0.37 -3.72 -13.81
C ASP A 146 1.36 -4.59 -14.57
N ASP A 147 1.90 -5.65 -13.94
CA ASP A 147 2.83 -6.60 -14.57
C ASP A 147 4.06 -5.97 -15.24
N LEU A 148 4.55 -4.87 -14.67
CA LEU A 148 5.70 -4.11 -15.19
C LEU A 148 5.50 -3.68 -16.65
N THR A 149 4.25 -3.39 -17.02
CA THR A 149 3.87 -2.85 -18.33
C THR A 149 3.82 -1.32 -18.32
N ASP A 150 3.42 -0.72 -19.44
CA ASP A 150 3.38 0.73 -19.59
C ASP A 150 2.50 1.38 -18.50
N PRO A 151 2.94 2.49 -17.88
CA PRO A 151 2.18 3.14 -16.81
C PRO A 151 0.88 3.75 -17.33
N GLU A 152 -0.22 3.46 -16.65
CA GLU A 152 -1.52 4.02 -16.98
C GLU A 152 -1.85 5.19 -16.04
N PRO A 153 -2.12 6.40 -16.55
CA PRO A 153 -2.46 7.55 -15.73
C PRO A 153 -3.83 7.38 -15.08
N LEU A 154 -3.92 7.73 -13.80
CA LEU A 154 -5.15 7.74 -13.02
C LEU A 154 -5.67 9.16 -12.85
N SER A 155 -6.98 9.29 -12.68
CA SER A 155 -7.60 10.55 -12.30
C SER A 155 -7.50 10.76 -10.78
N GLY A 156 -7.18 11.98 -10.37
CA GLY A 156 -7.08 12.33 -8.95
C GLY A 156 -5.62 12.44 -8.49
N ASP A 157 -5.44 12.68 -7.19
CA ASP A 157 -4.12 12.75 -6.58
C ASP A 157 -3.82 11.54 -5.68
N LEU A 158 -2.63 11.53 -5.07
CA LEU A 158 -2.19 10.44 -4.20
C LEU A 158 -3.12 10.21 -3.01
N THR A 159 -3.78 11.26 -2.50
CA THR A 159 -4.71 11.13 -1.38
C THR A 159 -6.05 10.54 -1.83
N ASP A 160 -6.50 10.84 -3.04
CA ASP A 160 -7.67 10.19 -3.65
C ASP A 160 -7.42 8.69 -3.83
N LEU A 161 -6.26 8.34 -4.42
CA LEU A 161 -5.83 6.94 -4.56
C LEU A 161 -5.77 6.25 -3.19
N TYR A 162 -5.14 6.86 -2.19
CA TYR A 162 -5.04 6.26 -0.87
C TYR A 162 -6.42 6.03 -0.22
N ALA A 163 -7.33 7.00 -0.37
CA ALA A 163 -8.70 6.89 0.12
C ALA A 163 -9.45 5.71 -0.53
N GLU A 164 -9.36 5.59 -1.85
CA GLU A 164 -9.94 4.48 -2.61
C GLU A 164 -9.39 3.13 -2.13
N GLN A 165 -8.06 3.00 -2.05
CA GLN A 165 -7.43 1.73 -1.71
C GLN A 165 -7.66 1.31 -0.26
N ILE A 166 -7.78 2.26 0.68
CA ILE A 166 -8.19 1.97 2.07
C ILE A 166 -9.66 1.54 2.14
N ALA A 167 -10.56 2.23 1.42
CA ALA A 167 -11.97 1.86 1.38
C ALA A 167 -12.15 0.44 0.80
N GLU A 168 -11.43 0.11 -0.27
CA GLU A 168 -11.44 -1.23 -0.83
C GLU A 168 -10.86 -2.28 0.12
N LEU A 169 -9.79 -1.95 0.86
CA LEU A 169 -9.21 -2.86 1.85
C LEU A 169 -10.22 -3.19 2.96
N VAL A 170 -10.95 -2.18 3.46
CA VAL A 170 -12.03 -2.36 4.44
C VAL A 170 -13.15 -3.23 3.86
N GLN A 171 -13.56 -2.99 2.61
CA GLN A 171 -14.56 -3.83 1.94
C GLN A 171 -14.09 -5.29 1.82
N ARG A 172 -12.84 -5.52 1.40
CA ARG A 172 -12.28 -6.88 1.32
C ARG A 172 -12.26 -7.58 2.67
N GLN A 173 -12.03 -6.86 3.77
CA GLN A 173 -12.09 -7.41 5.11
C GLN A 173 -13.52 -7.84 5.49
N GLN A 174 -14.54 -7.04 5.16
CA GLN A 174 -15.94 -7.40 5.40
C GLN A 174 -16.34 -8.64 4.59
N ASP A 175 -15.94 -8.70 3.32
CA ASP A 175 -16.17 -9.85 2.46
C ASP A 175 -15.47 -11.11 3.00
N MET A 176 -14.26 -10.95 3.56
CA MET A 176 -13.55 -12.04 4.22
C MET A 176 -14.31 -12.54 5.45
N ALA A 177 -14.79 -11.64 6.31
CA ALA A 177 -15.54 -12.00 7.50
C ALA A 177 -16.81 -12.81 7.14
N LEU A 178 -17.55 -12.37 6.11
CA LEU A 178 -18.70 -13.12 5.58
C LEU A 178 -18.29 -14.51 5.08
N ARG A 179 -17.22 -14.59 4.29
CA ARG A 179 -16.69 -15.87 3.77
C ARG A 179 -16.29 -16.84 4.88
N LEU A 180 -15.66 -16.34 5.95
CA LEU A 180 -15.27 -17.15 7.10
C LEU A 180 -16.50 -17.64 7.87
N ALA A 181 -17.51 -16.79 8.07
CA ALA A 181 -18.77 -17.16 8.71
C ALA A 181 -19.51 -18.26 7.91
N GLU A 182 -19.57 -18.14 6.60
CA GLU A 182 -20.18 -19.16 5.72
C GLU A 182 -19.43 -20.50 5.80
N ARG A 183 -18.09 -20.47 5.79
CA ARG A 183 -17.26 -21.67 5.92
C ARG A 183 -17.47 -22.35 7.27
N ALA A 184 -17.57 -21.57 8.36
CA ALA A 184 -17.86 -22.09 9.69
C ALA A 184 -19.26 -22.72 9.78
N ALA A 185 -20.27 -22.11 9.16
CA ALA A 185 -21.63 -22.65 9.11
C ALA A 185 -21.70 -23.99 8.35
N ARG A 186 -20.97 -24.13 7.24
CA ARG A 186 -20.91 -25.38 6.44
C ARG A 186 -20.19 -26.52 7.16
N LYS A 187 -19.22 -26.22 8.04
CA LYS A 187 -18.46 -27.22 8.80
C LYS A 187 -19.22 -27.77 10.03
N LYS A 188 -20.31 -27.14 10.48
CA LYS A 188 -21.15 -27.70 11.55
C LYS A 188 -21.96 -28.90 11.01
N PRO A 189 -21.79 -30.12 11.53
CA PRO A 189 -22.54 -31.27 11.05
C PRO A 189 -24.03 -31.09 11.37
N ARG A 190 -24.91 -31.45 10.42
CA ARG A 190 -26.33 -31.63 10.72
C ARG A 190 -26.43 -32.76 11.75
N LEU A 191 -26.82 -32.43 12.98
CA LEU A 191 -27.14 -33.42 14.02
C LEU A 191 -28.17 -34.40 13.43
N PRO A 192 -27.93 -35.72 13.46
CA PRO A 192 -28.96 -36.67 13.10
C PRO A 192 -30.09 -36.58 14.14
N GLY A 193 -31.30 -36.32 13.65
CA GLY A 193 -32.53 -36.36 14.44
C GLY A 193 -33.02 -37.78 14.71
#